data_AF-A0A536AQK1-F1
#
_entry.id   AF-A0A536AQK1-F1
#
_cell.length_a   1.000
_cell.length_b   1.000
_cell.length_c   1.000
_cell.angle_alpha   90.00
_cell.angle_beta   90.00
_cell.angle_gamma   90.00
#
_symmetry.space_group_name_H-M   'P 1'
#
loop_
_entity.id
_entity.type
_entity.pdbx_description
1 polymer ?
#
loop_
_entity_poly.entity_id
_entity_poly.type
_entity_poly.pdbx_seq_one_letter_code
_entity_poly.pdbx_strand_id
1 'polypeptide(L)'
;MVDELSVGERPPLPRQKTLALLVGRVTTIKLAYWAALTLIELALPRVLDRGFTERFPLSIALAAVITLIALAWARWQARVVDRRAGGIERGLATIATTFVAASVVASPASLPLLLVERARSLEGCAPGITCHLEAILLWVALFAVGFVLIPAVFAVSLRTTR
;
A
#
# COMPACT_ATOMS: atom_id res chain seq x y z
N MET A 1 31.56 10.00 -50.98
CA MET A 1 32.21 9.16 -49.96
C MET A 1 32.76 10.14 -48.92
N VAL A 2 32.27 10.26 -47.69
CA VAL A 2 31.52 9.36 -46.81
C VAL A 2 30.59 10.25 -45.97
N ASP A 3 29.31 9.85 -45.86
CA ASP A 3 28.32 10.48 -44.99
C ASP A 3 28.64 10.26 -43.51
N GLU A 4 28.32 11.28 -42.73
CA GLU A 4 28.41 11.29 -41.28
C GLU A 4 27.60 10.15 -40.63
N LEU A 5 28.28 9.33 -39.83
CA LEU A 5 27.63 8.46 -38.85
C LEU A 5 28.25 8.78 -37.50
N SER A 6 27.75 9.86 -36.90
CA SER A 6 27.85 10.06 -35.46
C SER A 6 27.25 8.82 -34.80
N VAL A 7 28.11 7.93 -34.32
CA VAL A 7 27.73 6.79 -33.49
C VAL A 7 27.01 7.38 -32.29
N GLY A 8 25.68 7.29 -32.33
CA GLY A 8 24.80 7.87 -31.33
C GLY A 8 25.16 7.31 -29.96
N GLU A 9 25.82 8.15 -29.17
CA GLU A 9 26.06 7.92 -27.77
C GLU A 9 24.69 7.87 -27.09
N ARG A 10 24.16 6.65 -26.92
CA ARG A 10 22.91 6.45 -26.19
C ARG A 10 23.14 6.97 -24.78
N PRO A 11 22.43 8.01 -24.32
CA PRO A 11 22.59 8.49 -22.95
C PRO A 11 22.31 7.32 -21.99
N PRO A 12 23.08 7.16 -20.91
CA PRO A 12 22.88 6.07 -19.96
C PRO A 12 21.43 6.11 -19.47
N LEU A 13 20.66 5.06 -19.76
CA LEU A 13 19.26 4.98 -19.36
C LEU A 13 19.18 5.17 -17.83
N PRO A 14 18.37 6.12 -17.33
CA PRO A 14 18.38 6.51 -15.93
C PRO A 14 17.65 5.48 -15.05
N ARG A 15 18.17 4.25 -14.95
CA ARG A 15 17.60 3.13 -14.20
C ARG A 15 17.31 3.50 -12.72
N GLN A 16 18.16 4.32 -12.11
CA GLN A 16 18.00 4.73 -10.71
C GLN A 16 16.83 5.71 -10.50
N LYS A 17 16.62 6.67 -11.42
CA LYS A 17 15.49 7.62 -11.30
C LYS A 17 14.15 6.90 -11.41
N THR A 18 14.10 5.85 -12.23
CA THR A 18 12.90 5.03 -12.43
C THR A 18 12.53 4.22 -11.18
N LEU A 19 13.50 3.58 -10.51
CA LEU A 19 13.25 2.84 -9.27
C LEU A 19 12.76 3.74 -8.14
N ALA A 20 13.38 4.91 -7.96
CA ALA A 20 12.95 5.89 -6.96
C ALA A 20 11.51 6.38 -7.21
N LEU A 21 11.14 6.62 -8.48
CA LEU A 21 9.78 7.01 -8.86
C LEU A 21 8.76 5.88 -8.60
N LEU A 22 9.11 4.62 -8.86
CA LEU A 22 8.25 3.47 -8.60
C LEU A 22 8.00 3.29 -7.10
N VAL A 23 9.09 3.25 -6.32
CA VAL A 23 9.02 3.12 -4.86
C VAL A 23 8.23 4.29 -4.27
N GLY A 24 8.52 5.53 -4.68
CA GLY A 24 7.80 6.72 -4.23
C GLY A 24 6.30 6.63 -4.43
N ARG A 25 5.84 6.19 -5.62
CA ARG A 25 4.40 6.03 -5.89
C ARG A 25 3.74 4.97 -5.02
N VAL A 26 4.38 3.80 -4.85
CA VAL A 26 3.82 2.75 -3.99
C VAL A 26 3.79 3.20 -2.54
N THR A 27 4.84 3.89 -2.07
CA THR A 27 4.90 4.49 -0.74
C THR A 27 3.75 5.48 -0.54
N THR A 28 3.46 6.36 -1.50
CA THR A 28 2.31 7.28 -1.42
C THR A 28 0.99 6.55 -1.27
N ILE A 29 0.76 5.48 -2.06
CA ILE A 29 -0.47 4.67 -1.96
C ILE A 29 -0.58 4.03 -0.57
N LYS A 30 0.51 3.46 -0.06
CA LYS A 30 0.53 2.85 1.28
C LYS A 30 0.24 3.87 2.38
N LEU A 31 0.88 5.05 2.32
CA LEU A 31 0.64 6.11 3.30
C LEU A 31 -0.82 6.57 3.29
N ALA A 32 -1.40 6.76 2.10
CA ALA A 32 -2.81 7.12 1.96
C ALA A 32 -3.74 6.02 2.51
N TYR A 33 -3.42 4.76 2.24
CA TYR A 33 -4.15 3.60 2.76
C TYR A 33 -4.13 3.57 4.30
N TRP A 34 -2.96 3.71 4.93
CA TRP A 34 -2.84 3.75 6.40
C TRP A 34 -3.56 4.95 7.02
N ALA A 35 -3.41 6.12 6.42
CA ALA A 35 -4.06 7.33 6.90
C ALA A 35 -5.58 7.20 6.83
N ALA A 36 -6.12 6.70 5.72
CA ALA A 36 -7.57 6.53 5.54
C ALA A 36 -8.15 5.55 6.57
N LEU A 37 -7.53 4.39 6.76
CA LEU A 37 -7.96 3.41 7.77
C LEU A 37 -7.92 4.00 9.18
N THR A 38 -6.81 4.66 9.54
CA THR A 38 -6.65 5.26 10.88
C THR A 38 -7.69 6.34 11.12
N LEU A 39 -7.93 7.22 10.16
CA LEU A 39 -8.92 8.29 10.27
C LEU A 39 -10.34 7.73 10.39
N ILE A 40 -10.66 6.69 9.64
CA ILE A 40 -11.97 6.05 9.71
C ILE A 40 -12.20 5.41 11.07
N GLU A 41 -11.25 4.63 11.59
CA GLU A 41 -11.37 4.00 12.91
C GLU A 41 -11.41 5.02 14.06
N LEU A 42 -10.81 6.19 13.87
CA LEU A 42 -10.94 7.32 14.81
C LEU A 42 -12.29 8.03 14.69
N ALA A 43 -12.87 8.12 13.49
CA ALA A 43 -14.12 8.83 13.24
C ALA A 43 -15.35 7.98 13.59
N LEU A 44 -15.30 6.68 13.34
CA LEU A 44 -16.40 5.75 13.55
C LEU A 44 -17.09 5.86 14.93
N PRO A 45 -16.38 5.91 16.07
CA PRO A 45 -17.01 6.04 17.39
C PRO A 45 -17.70 7.40 17.60
N ARG A 46 -17.26 8.44 16.89
CA ARG A 46 -17.82 9.80 17.01
C ARG A 46 -19.10 9.95 16.20
N VAL A 47 -19.25 9.16 15.15
CA VAL A 47 -20.43 9.18 14.27
C VAL A 47 -21.48 8.16 14.72
N LEU A 48 -21.04 7.00 15.22
CA LEU A 48 -21.89 5.94 15.72
C LEU A 48 -21.60 5.71 17.21
N ASP A 49 -22.49 6.23 18.05
CA ASP A 49 -22.47 6.00 19.51
C ASP A 49 -23.08 4.64 19.84
N ARG A 50 -22.43 3.57 19.36
CA ARG A 50 -22.80 2.16 19.55
C ARG A 50 -21.63 1.39 20.13
N GLY A 51 -21.91 0.23 20.73
CA GLY A 51 -20.89 -0.66 21.25
C GLY A 51 -19.96 -1.22 20.16
N PHE A 52 -18.82 -1.79 20.57
CA PHE A 52 -17.84 -2.37 19.64
C PHE A 52 -18.46 -3.39 18.68
N THR A 53 -19.25 -4.33 19.19
CA THR A 53 -19.84 -5.43 18.43
C THR A 53 -20.76 -4.97 17.29
N GLU A 54 -21.46 -3.85 17.46
CA GLU A 54 -22.33 -3.29 16.42
C GLU A 54 -21.56 -2.46 15.38
N ARG A 55 -20.43 -1.87 15.77
CA ARG A 55 -19.58 -1.05 14.88
C ARG A 55 -18.60 -1.89 14.08
N PHE A 56 -18.13 -3.01 14.64
CA PHE A 56 -17.07 -3.83 14.05
C PHE A 56 -17.37 -4.34 12.63
N PRO A 57 -18.61 -4.79 12.29
CA PRO A 57 -18.94 -5.15 10.91
C PRO A 57 -18.78 -3.97 9.93
N LEU A 58 -19.04 -2.75 10.38
CA LEU A 58 -18.87 -1.53 9.58
C LEU A 58 -17.38 -1.18 9.40
N SER A 59 -16.57 -1.34 10.45
CA SER A 59 -15.09 -1.25 10.36
C SER A 59 -14.55 -2.19 9.28
N ILE A 60 -14.97 -3.46 9.28
CA ILE A 60 -14.59 -4.44 8.25
C ILE A 60 -15.01 -3.98 6.86
N ALA A 61 -16.28 -3.55 6.70
CA ALA A 61 -16.81 -3.13 5.40
C ALA A 61 -16.05 -1.92 4.83
N LEU A 62 -15.79 -0.90 5.65
CA LEU A 62 -15.02 0.27 5.25
C LEU A 62 -13.57 -0.10 4.92
N ALA A 63 -12.94 -0.96 5.73
CA ALA A 63 -11.59 -1.41 5.48
C ALA A 63 -11.46 -2.21 4.18
N ALA A 64 -12.46 -3.04 3.85
CA ALA A 64 -12.55 -3.74 2.57
C ALA A 64 -12.67 -2.77 1.39
N VAL A 65 -13.53 -1.74 1.51
CA VAL A 65 -13.67 -0.71 0.46
C VAL A 65 -12.37 0.05 0.24
N ILE A 66 -11.70 0.50 1.30
CA ILE A 66 -10.41 1.19 1.21
C ILE A 66 -9.35 0.29 0.58
N THR A 67 -9.33 -1.00 0.96
CA THR A 67 -8.44 -1.99 0.36
C THR A 67 -8.66 -2.08 -1.14
N LEU A 68 -9.90 -2.26 -1.60
CA LEU A 68 -10.23 -2.34 -3.02
C LEU A 68 -9.80 -1.08 -3.78
N ILE A 69 -10.05 0.10 -3.22
CA ILE A 69 -9.64 1.38 -3.79
C ILE A 69 -8.11 1.45 -3.91
N ALA A 70 -7.38 1.07 -2.86
CA ALA A 70 -5.92 1.08 -2.85
C ALA A 70 -5.33 0.10 -3.88
N LEU A 71 -5.89 -1.10 -4.02
CA LEU A 71 -5.46 -2.09 -5.02
C LEU A 71 -5.76 -1.62 -6.44
N ALA A 72 -6.94 -1.05 -6.68
CA ALA A 72 -7.31 -0.46 -7.97
C ALA A 72 -6.37 0.71 -8.33
N TRP A 73 -6.06 1.56 -7.35
CA TRP A 73 -5.13 2.67 -7.53
C TRP A 73 -3.71 2.20 -7.83
N ALA A 74 -3.20 1.18 -7.11
CA ALA A 74 -1.91 0.56 -7.37
C ALA A 74 -1.84 -0.02 -8.79
N ARG A 75 -2.87 -0.75 -9.21
CA ARG A 75 -2.98 -1.29 -10.57
C ARG A 75 -3.00 -0.19 -11.63
N TRP A 76 -3.76 0.88 -11.40
CA TRP A 76 -3.81 2.01 -12.33
C TRP A 76 -2.46 2.74 -12.44
N GLN A 77 -1.80 3.01 -11.32
CA GLN A 77 -0.50 3.69 -11.30
C GLN A 77 0.58 2.88 -12.00
N ALA A 78 0.62 1.56 -11.82
CA ALA A 78 1.55 0.69 -12.55
C ALA A 78 1.38 0.83 -14.07
N ARG A 79 0.14 0.87 -14.58
CA ARG A 79 -0.15 1.05 -16.02
C ARG A 79 0.21 2.44 -16.53
N VAL A 80 -0.02 3.49 -15.72
CA VAL A 80 0.34 4.88 -16.10
C VAL A 80 1.84 5.06 -16.17
N VAL A 81 2.60 4.43 -15.26
CA VAL A 81 4.07 4.47 -15.30
C VAL A 81 4.60 3.81 -16.57
N ASP A 82 4.06 2.65 -16.94
CA ASP A 82 4.45 1.94 -18.16
C ASP A 82 4.42 2.87 -19.39
N ARG A 83 3.28 3.54 -19.60
CA ARG A 83 3.07 4.45 -20.73
C ARG A 83 4.05 5.62 -20.79
N ARG A 84 4.52 6.12 -19.63
CA ARG A 84 5.37 7.32 -19.56
C ARG A 84 6.86 7.01 -19.55
N ALA A 85 7.26 5.84 -19.06
CA ALA A 85 8.66 5.48 -18.88
C ALA A 85 9.29 4.82 -20.12
N GLY A 86 8.58 4.75 -21.25
CA GLY A 86 9.14 4.33 -22.54
C GLY A 86 9.70 2.90 -22.57
N GLY A 87 9.17 2.00 -21.74
CA GLY A 87 9.69 0.63 -21.64
C GLY A 87 10.90 0.53 -20.70
N ILE A 88 10.66 0.56 -19.39
CA ILE A 88 11.65 0.18 -18.37
C ILE A 88 12.10 -1.27 -18.67
N GLU A 89 13.39 -1.57 -18.69
CA GLU A 89 13.87 -2.95 -18.75
C GLU A 89 13.43 -3.71 -17.48
N ARG A 90 12.36 -4.52 -17.61
CA ARG A 90 11.68 -5.19 -16.49
C ARG A 90 12.31 -6.53 -16.16
N GLY A 91 13.57 -6.51 -15.74
CA GLY A 91 14.21 -7.71 -15.19
C GLY A 91 13.50 -8.17 -13.91
N LEU A 92 13.46 -9.49 -13.66
CA LEU A 92 12.94 -10.06 -12.41
C LEU A 92 13.58 -9.41 -11.18
N ALA A 93 14.87 -9.08 -11.25
CA ALA A 93 15.59 -8.38 -10.21
C ALA A 93 14.99 -7.00 -9.87
N THR A 94 14.67 -6.16 -10.88
CA THR A 94 14.08 -4.83 -10.65
C THR A 94 12.70 -4.91 -10.01
N ILE A 95 11.89 -5.89 -10.40
CA ILE A 95 10.57 -6.14 -9.80
C ILE A 95 10.73 -6.58 -8.35
N ALA A 96 11.63 -7.53 -8.08
CA ALA A 96 11.91 -8.01 -6.73
C ALA A 96 12.42 -6.89 -5.81
N THR A 97 13.37 -6.06 -6.27
CA THR A 97 13.88 -4.93 -5.49
C THR A 97 12.80 -3.89 -5.23
N THR A 98 11.95 -3.57 -6.23
CA THR A 98 10.83 -2.64 -6.05
C THR A 98 9.83 -3.18 -5.05
N PHE A 99 9.50 -4.47 -5.13
CA PHE A 99 8.62 -5.15 -4.18
C PHE A 99 9.20 -5.07 -2.76
N VAL A 100 10.41 -5.57 -2.54
CA VAL A 100 11.03 -5.59 -1.20
C VAL A 100 11.12 -4.18 -0.60
N ALA A 101 11.59 -3.21 -1.39
CA ALA A 101 11.66 -1.82 -0.94
C ALA A 101 10.27 -1.26 -0.59
N ALA A 102 9.29 -1.46 -1.47
CA ALA A 102 7.94 -0.98 -1.24
C ALA A 102 7.21 -1.71 -0.09
N SER A 103 7.53 -2.98 0.17
CA SER A 103 6.94 -3.77 1.26
C SER A 103 7.41 -3.25 2.61
N VAL A 104 8.68 -2.91 2.77
CA VAL A 104 9.21 -2.42 4.06
C VAL A 104 8.93 -0.93 4.26
N VAL A 105 9.10 -0.12 3.22
CA VAL A 105 8.93 1.34 3.31
C VAL A 105 7.47 1.69 3.63
N ALA A 106 7.29 2.64 4.55
CA ALA A 106 5.99 3.08 5.07
C ALA A 106 5.15 2.03 5.80
N SER A 107 5.68 0.85 6.11
CA SER A 107 5.02 -0.11 6.98
C SER A 107 4.90 0.35 8.44
N PRO A 108 5.86 1.11 9.01
CA PRO A 108 5.68 1.72 10.33
C PRO A 108 4.48 2.69 10.42
N ALA A 109 3.97 3.20 9.28
CA ALA A 109 2.76 4.04 9.27
C ALA A 109 1.47 3.27 9.62
N SER A 110 1.54 1.95 9.78
CA SER A 110 0.45 1.13 10.33
C SER A 110 0.37 1.18 11.87
N LEU A 111 1.40 1.69 12.55
CA LEU A 111 1.44 1.75 14.03
C LEU A 111 0.33 2.61 14.65
N PRO A 112 -0.04 3.78 14.11
CA PRO A 112 -1.19 4.53 14.61
C PRO A 112 -2.48 3.70 14.59
N LEU A 113 -2.72 2.95 13.51
CA LEU A 113 -3.87 2.04 13.43
C LEU A 113 -3.78 0.92 14.47
N LEU A 114 -2.59 0.34 14.70
CA LEU A 114 -2.40 -0.67 15.76
C LEU A 114 -2.78 -0.14 17.13
N LEU A 115 -2.40 1.11 17.45
CA LEU A 115 -2.74 1.73 18.73
C LEU A 115 -4.25 1.95 18.88
N VAL A 116 -4.93 2.31 17.78
CA VAL A 116 -6.40 2.43 17.77
C VAL A 116 -7.04 1.06 18.01
N GLU A 117 -6.65 0.04 17.26
CA GLU A 117 -7.22 -1.31 17.39
C GLU A 117 -6.86 -1.97 18.74
N ARG A 118 -5.70 -1.64 19.31
CA ARG A 118 -5.35 -1.99 20.69
C ARG A 118 -6.34 -1.38 21.67
N ALA A 119 -6.69 -0.11 21.52
CA ALA A 119 -7.73 0.50 22.36
C ALA A 119 -9.10 -0.17 22.16
N ARG A 120 -9.47 -0.49 20.90
CA ARG A 120 -10.71 -1.22 20.58
C ARG A 120 -10.78 -2.59 21.24
N SER A 121 -9.67 -3.33 21.21
CA SER A 121 -9.59 -4.68 21.80
C SER A 121 -9.86 -4.74 23.31
N LEU A 122 -9.74 -3.60 23.99
CA LEU A 122 -9.90 -3.44 25.43
C LEU A 122 -11.22 -2.74 25.81
N GLU A 123 -12.05 -2.35 24.84
CA GLU A 123 -13.32 -1.66 25.11
C GLU A 123 -14.25 -2.53 25.97
N GLY A 124 -14.72 -1.98 27.10
CA GLY A 124 -15.65 -2.68 28.00
C GLY A 124 -15.02 -3.77 28.89
N CYS A 125 -13.70 -3.96 28.84
CA CYS A 125 -12.98 -4.98 29.62
C CYS A 125 -12.42 -4.47 30.94
N ALA A 126 -12.16 -5.39 31.87
CA ALA A 126 -11.29 -5.12 33.01
C ALA A 126 -9.85 -4.80 32.55
N PRO A 127 -9.11 -3.92 33.27
CA PRO A 127 -7.77 -3.51 32.86
C PRO A 127 -6.83 -4.71 32.73
N GLY A 128 -6.17 -4.83 31.58
CA GLY A 128 -5.23 -5.91 31.27
C GLY A 128 -5.83 -7.13 30.56
N ILE A 129 -7.15 -7.18 30.36
CA ILE A 129 -7.84 -8.27 29.66
C ILE A 129 -8.33 -7.79 28.29
N THR A 130 -8.02 -8.54 27.23
CA THR A 130 -8.53 -8.30 25.87
C THR A 130 -9.82 -9.09 25.65
N CYS A 131 -10.95 -8.41 25.42
CA CYS A 131 -12.22 -9.07 25.10
C CYS A 131 -12.50 -9.12 23.59
N HIS A 132 -11.92 -8.18 22.84
CA HIS A 132 -12.18 -8.02 21.40
C HIS A 132 -10.90 -8.24 20.57
N LEU A 133 -10.41 -9.48 20.56
CA LEU A 133 -9.19 -9.84 19.82
C LEU A 133 -9.35 -9.64 18.31
N GLU A 134 -10.58 -9.69 17.82
CA GLU A 134 -10.98 -9.43 16.44
C GLU A 134 -10.50 -8.07 15.90
N ALA A 135 -10.38 -7.04 16.75
CA ALA A 135 -9.79 -5.74 16.39
C ALA A 135 -8.31 -5.87 16.01
N ILE A 136 -7.54 -6.63 16.80
CA ILE A 136 -6.13 -6.91 16.50
C ILE A 136 -5.99 -7.76 15.24
N LEU A 137 -6.87 -8.76 15.07
CA LEU A 137 -6.87 -9.60 13.86
C LEU A 137 -7.20 -8.77 12.61
N LEU A 138 -8.11 -7.80 12.71
CA LEU A 138 -8.39 -6.85 11.64
C LEU A 138 -7.13 -6.04 11.29
N TRP A 139 -6.42 -5.51 12.30
CA TRP A 139 -5.14 -4.84 12.05
C TRP A 139 -4.13 -5.75 11.35
N VAL A 140 -3.97 -7.00 11.79
CA VAL A 140 -3.04 -7.97 11.17
C VAL A 140 -3.40 -8.21 9.69
N ALA A 141 -4.69 -8.37 9.39
CA ALA A 141 -5.16 -8.54 8.02
C ALA A 141 -4.84 -7.31 7.17
N LEU A 142 -5.12 -6.10 7.69
CA LEU A 142 -4.84 -4.85 6.99
C LEU A 142 -3.34 -4.61 6.84
N PHE A 143 -2.53 -4.99 7.84
CA PHE A 143 -1.07 -5.05 7.80
C PHE A 143 -0.58 -5.91 6.63
N ALA A 144 -1.08 -7.13 6.51
CA ALA A 144 -0.74 -8.02 5.39
C ALA A 144 -1.12 -7.41 4.03
N VAL A 145 -2.27 -6.73 3.93
CA VAL A 145 -2.68 -6.02 2.71
C VAL A 145 -1.69 -4.92 2.34
N GLY A 146 -1.36 -4.02 3.29
CA GLY A 146 -0.45 -2.91 3.02
C GLY A 146 1.01 -3.34 2.82
N PHE A 147 1.44 -4.39 3.51
CA PHE A 147 2.81 -4.90 3.45
C PHE A 147 3.06 -5.80 2.24
N VAL A 148 2.12 -6.69 1.90
CA VAL A 148 2.29 -7.69 0.84
C VAL A 148 1.43 -7.36 -0.38
N LEU A 149 0.12 -7.19 -0.19
CA LEU A 149 -0.83 -7.23 -1.31
C LEU A 149 -0.73 -5.99 -2.21
N ILE A 150 -0.64 -4.79 -1.64
CA ILE A 150 -0.48 -3.55 -2.42
C ILE A 150 0.82 -3.57 -3.24
N PRO A 151 2.01 -3.85 -2.67
CA PRO A 151 3.24 -4.02 -3.44
C PRO A 151 3.15 -5.13 -4.49
N ALA A 152 2.53 -6.27 -4.18
CA ALA A 152 2.38 -7.39 -5.10
C ALA A 152 1.52 -7.02 -6.31
N VAL A 153 0.35 -6.39 -6.09
CA VAL A 153 -0.54 -5.96 -7.17
C VAL A 153 0.14 -4.94 -8.07
N PHE A 154 0.90 -4.00 -7.50
CA PHE A 154 1.69 -3.05 -8.27
C PHE A 154 2.75 -3.77 -9.13
N ALA A 155 3.56 -4.63 -8.52
CA ALA A 155 4.62 -5.41 -9.18
C ALA A 155 4.09 -6.31 -10.31
N VAL A 156 3.00 -7.04 -10.06
CA VAL A 156 2.35 -7.91 -11.07
C VAL A 156 1.76 -7.08 -12.21
N SER A 157 1.16 -5.94 -11.89
CA SER A 157 0.57 -5.06 -12.90
C SER A 157 1.62 -4.42 -13.82
N LEU A 158 2.86 -4.21 -13.34
CA LEU A 158 3.99 -3.82 -14.19
C LEU A 158 4.41 -4.92 -15.18
N ARG A 159 4.21 -6.20 -14.83
CA ARG A 159 4.56 -7.35 -15.68
C ARG A 159 3.51 -7.64 -16.76
N THR A 160 2.24 -7.38 -16.45
CA THR A 160 1.10 -7.81 -17.28
C THR A 160 0.87 -6.90 -18.49
N THR A 161 1.33 -5.65 -18.46
CA THR A 161 1.21 -4.69 -19.57
C THR A 161 2.25 -4.89 -20.68
N ARG A 162 2.63 -6.15 -20.95
CA ARG A 162 3.39 -6.52 -22.15
C ARG A 162 2.52 -6.41 -23.40
#